data_AF-A0A7X8XR64-F1
#
_entry.id   AF-A0A7X8XR64-F1
#
_cell.length_a   1.000
_cell.length_b   1.000
_cell.length_c   1.000
_cell.angle_alpha   90.00
_cell.angle_beta   90.00
_cell.angle_gamma   90.00
#
_symmetry.space_group_name_H-M   'P 1'
#
loop_
_entity.id
_entity.type
_entity.pdbx_description
1 polymer ?
#
loop_
_entity_poly.entity_id
_entity_poly.type
_entity_poly.pdbx_seq_one_letter_code
_entity_poly.pdbx_strand_id
1 'polypeptide(L)'
;MDYASLKQEAEQKTAQTIEVLKSEFAGLRTGRASVNLLNGIRVPVYGTEMPIDQLATVSVPESQVLSISVWDLSNAAAVEKAIRDSGLGLNPMTAGGIIRLNMPPLTEERRKELVKVSGKYAEEAKISMRNIRQDLMGKIKRAKDDKE
;
A
#
# COMPACT_ATOMS: atom_id res chain seq x y z
N MET A 1 -25.20 20.79 -19.59
CA MET A 1 -24.15 20.44 -18.60
C MET A 1 -23.07 21.49 -18.63
N ASP A 2 -22.59 21.93 -17.47
CA ASP A 2 -21.57 22.99 -17.39
C ASP A 2 -20.17 22.42 -17.59
N TYR A 3 -19.33 23.07 -18.39
CA TYR A 3 -17.96 22.60 -18.68
C TYR A 3 -17.11 22.44 -17.42
N ALA A 4 -17.35 23.29 -16.41
CA ALA A 4 -16.69 23.21 -15.12
C ALA A 4 -16.99 21.90 -14.37
N SER A 5 -18.26 21.45 -14.39
CA SER A 5 -18.66 20.18 -13.75
C SER A 5 -18.05 18.95 -14.43
N LEU A 6 -17.96 18.96 -15.78
CA LEU A 6 -17.34 17.87 -16.54
C LEU A 6 -15.83 17.76 -16.28
N LYS A 7 -15.15 18.91 -16.13
CA LYS A 7 -13.73 18.95 -15.77
C LYS A 7 -13.50 18.42 -14.35
N GLN A 8 -14.35 18.80 -13.40
CA GLN A 8 -14.23 18.34 -12.02
C GLN A 8 -14.50 16.83 -11.88
N GLU A 9 -15.50 16.30 -12.60
CA GLU A 9 -15.76 14.85 -12.67
C GLU A 9 -14.54 14.09 -13.23
N ALA A 10 -13.89 14.65 -14.26
CA ALA A 10 -12.68 14.08 -14.86
C ALA A 10 -11.51 14.01 -13.87
N GLU A 11 -11.25 15.10 -13.16
CA GLU A 11 -10.18 15.18 -12.16
C GLU A 11 -10.42 14.21 -11.02
N GLN A 12 -11.65 14.09 -10.53
CA GLN A 12 -12.01 13.13 -9.46
C GLN A 12 -11.81 11.68 -9.89
N LYS A 13 -12.33 11.27 -11.05
CA LYS A 13 -12.17 9.89 -11.55
C LYS A 13 -10.72 9.53 -11.83
N THR A 14 -9.95 10.49 -12.33
CA THR A 14 -8.51 10.36 -12.55
C THR A 14 -7.76 10.20 -11.22
N ALA A 15 -8.04 11.06 -10.25
CA ALA A 15 -7.41 10.99 -8.92
C ALA A 15 -7.70 9.65 -8.24
N GLN A 16 -8.94 9.16 -8.31
CA GLN A 16 -9.33 7.86 -7.77
C GLN A 16 -8.58 6.70 -8.43
N THR A 17 -8.43 6.74 -9.76
CA THR A 17 -7.65 5.71 -10.50
C THR A 17 -6.19 5.69 -10.08
N ILE A 18 -5.59 6.86 -9.84
CA ILE A 18 -4.22 6.99 -9.35
C ILE A 18 -4.10 6.48 -7.92
N GLU A 19 -5.09 6.73 -7.06
CA GLU A 19 -5.11 6.25 -5.68
C GLU A 19 -5.17 4.72 -5.60
N VAL A 20 -6.03 4.10 -6.41
CA VAL A 20 -6.08 2.63 -6.55
C VAL A 20 -4.72 2.08 -6.98
N LEU A 21 -4.11 2.67 -8.01
CA LEU A 21 -2.78 2.25 -8.48
C LEU A 21 -1.71 2.36 -7.37
N LYS A 22 -1.75 3.43 -6.57
CA LYS A 22 -0.83 3.59 -5.42
C LYS A 22 -1.06 2.50 -4.37
N SER A 23 -2.31 2.15 -4.09
CA SER A 23 -2.65 1.07 -3.15
C SER A 23 -2.13 -0.28 -3.64
N GLU A 24 -2.33 -0.61 -4.92
CA GLU A 24 -1.83 -1.84 -5.53
C GLU A 24 -0.29 -1.92 -5.47
N PHE A 25 0.41 -0.81 -5.74
CA PHE A 25 1.86 -0.74 -5.61
C PHE A 25 2.35 -0.81 -4.16
N ALA A 26 1.59 -0.28 -3.21
CA ALA A 26 1.92 -0.38 -1.79
C ALA A 26 1.86 -1.84 -1.28
N GLY A 27 1.01 -2.67 -1.87
CA GLY A 27 0.91 -4.10 -1.56
C GLY A 27 2.04 -4.97 -2.15
N LEU A 28 2.81 -4.45 -3.11
CA LEU A 28 3.90 -5.19 -3.75
C LEU A 28 5.14 -5.25 -2.85
N ARG A 29 5.50 -6.47 -2.42
CA ARG A 29 6.71 -6.74 -1.62
C ARG A 29 7.97 -6.65 -2.49
N THR A 30 8.51 -5.44 -2.62
CA THR A 30 9.69 -5.11 -3.46
C THR A 30 11.04 -5.45 -2.84
N GLY A 31 11.08 -6.18 -1.72
CA GLY A 31 12.33 -6.55 -1.04
C GLY A 31 13.01 -5.39 -0.32
N ARG A 32 12.37 -4.21 -0.27
CA ARG A 32 12.75 -3.07 0.57
C ARG A 32 11.83 -2.95 1.78
N ALA A 33 12.40 -2.61 2.93
CA ALA A 33 11.66 -2.41 4.15
C ALA A 33 10.73 -1.19 3.94
N SER A 34 9.43 -1.42 4.04
CA SER A 34 8.41 -0.36 3.98
C SER A 34 7.49 -0.50 5.19
N VAL A 35 7.05 0.64 5.72
CA VAL A 35 6.14 0.69 6.87
C VAL A 35 4.81 -0.01 6.55
N ASN A 36 4.34 0.15 5.30
CA ASN A 36 3.07 -0.43 4.84
C ASN A 36 2.99 -1.96 4.92
N LEU A 37 4.12 -2.67 5.05
CA LEU A 37 4.12 -4.12 5.26
C LEU A 37 3.46 -4.53 6.58
N LEU A 38 3.41 -3.63 7.56
CA LEU A 38 2.89 -3.91 8.90
C LEU A 38 1.42 -3.50 9.09
N ASN A 39 0.84 -2.70 8.18
CA ASN A 39 -0.52 -2.13 8.33
C ASN A 39 -1.63 -3.19 8.46
N GLY A 40 -1.38 -4.44 8.03
CA GLY A 40 -2.31 -5.56 8.14
C GLY A 40 -2.21 -6.38 9.43
N ILE A 41 -1.21 -6.12 10.29
CA ILE A 41 -0.93 -6.94 11.47
C ILE A 41 -1.74 -6.43 12.67
N ARG A 42 -2.59 -7.31 13.19
CA ARG A 42 -3.31 -7.10 14.44
C ARG A 42 -2.59 -7.83 15.57
N VAL A 43 -2.42 -7.14 16.69
CA VAL A 43 -1.77 -7.66 17.88
C VAL A 43 -2.83 -7.82 18.97
N PRO A 44 -3.01 -9.02 19.55
CA PRO A 44 -3.90 -9.22 20.67
C PRO A 44 -3.29 -8.61 21.93
N VAL A 45 -3.87 -7.50 22.41
CA VAL A 45 -3.42 -6.76 23.58
C VAL A 45 -4.63 -6.45 24.47
N TYR A 46 -4.51 -6.74 25.77
CA TYR A 46 -5.58 -6.57 26.77
C TYR A 46 -6.94 -7.19 26.38
N GLY A 47 -6.93 -8.33 25.69
CA GLY A 47 -8.16 -9.03 25.27
C GLY A 47 -8.84 -8.47 24.01
N THR A 48 -8.22 -7.49 23.34
CA THR A 48 -8.70 -6.91 22.08
C THR A 48 -7.61 -6.93 21.01
N GLU A 49 -7.99 -7.05 19.75
CA GLU A 49 -7.05 -6.96 18.63
C GLU A 49 -6.86 -5.51 18.21
N MET A 50 -5.66 -4.96 18.43
CA MET A 50 -5.30 -3.60 18.02
C MET A 50 -4.28 -3.64 16.87
N PRO A 51 -4.35 -2.70 15.91
CA PRO A 51 -3.33 -2.59 14.88
C PRO A 51 -1.98 -2.18 15.48
N ILE A 52 -0.90 -2.69 14.89
CA ILE A 52 0.46 -2.44 15.37
C ILE A 52 0.84 -0.94 15.36
N ASP A 53 0.27 -0.16 14.45
CA ASP A 53 0.49 1.30 14.34
C ASP A 53 0.06 2.07 15.60
N GLN A 54 -0.88 1.53 16.38
CA GLN A 54 -1.35 2.13 17.64
C GLN A 54 -0.49 1.74 18.85
N LEU A 55 0.34 0.71 18.71
CA LEU A 55 1.14 0.13 19.80
C LEU A 55 2.62 0.45 19.68
N ALA A 56 3.08 0.80 18.47
CA ALA A 56 4.48 1.02 18.17
C ALA A 56 4.70 2.05 17.07
N THR A 57 5.85 2.72 17.15
CA THR A 57 6.36 3.58 16.08
C THR A 57 7.23 2.75 15.14
N VAL A 58 6.88 2.71 13.87
CA VAL A 58 7.62 2.00 12.82
C VAL A 58 8.53 2.99 12.08
N SER A 59 9.79 2.62 11.91
CA SER A 59 10.79 3.40 11.18
C SER A 59 11.65 2.49 10.29
N VAL A 60 12.19 3.05 9.23
CA VAL A 60 13.09 2.36 8.29
C VAL A 60 14.48 2.99 8.42
N PRO A 61 15.33 2.55 9.36
CA PRO A 61 16.69 3.06 9.50
C PRO A 61 17.57 2.69 8.29
N GLU A 62 17.37 1.50 7.72
CA GLU A 62 18.12 1.00 6.56
C GLU A 62 17.16 0.36 5.56
N SER A 63 17.54 0.28 4.28
CA SER A 63 16.66 -0.23 3.21
C SER A 63 16.19 -1.68 3.40
N GLN A 64 16.86 -2.47 4.23
CA GLN A 64 16.55 -3.87 4.52
C GLN A 64 16.12 -4.13 5.97
N VAL A 65 16.23 -3.13 6.84
CA VAL A 65 15.95 -3.25 8.27
C VAL A 65 14.76 -2.36 8.61
N LEU A 66 13.72 -2.99 9.15
CA LEU A 66 12.59 -2.29 9.75
C LEU A 66 12.78 -2.24 11.26
N SER A 67 12.65 -1.06 11.86
CA SER A 67 12.72 -0.89 13.31
C SER A 67 11.37 -0.48 13.86
N ILE A 68 10.84 -1.27 14.79
CA ILE A 68 9.56 -1.08 15.45
C ILE A 68 9.87 -0.77 16.91
N SER A 69 9.55 0.43 17.35
CA SER A 69 9.72 0.86 18.75
C SER A 69 8.38 0.79 19.46
N VAL A 70 8.22 -0.19 20.34
CA VAL A 70 6.98 -0.40 21.09
C VAL A 70 6.96 0.56 22.29
N TRP A 71 5.83 1.22 22.52
CA TRP A 71 5.72 2.19 23.62
C TRP A 71 5.65 1.52 25.00
N ASP A 72 5.03 0.35 25.07
CA ASP A 72 4.93 -0.46 26.29
C ASP A 72 5.71 -1.78 26.13
N LEU A 73 6.72 -1.97 27.00
CA LEU A 73 7.55 -3.18 26.99
C LEU A 73 6.75 -4.44 27.35
N SER A 74 5.65 -4.35 28.09
CA SER A 74 4.83 -5.54 28.37
C SER A 74 4.18 -6.11 27.11
N ASN A 75 3.97 -5.27 26.11
CA ASN A 75 3.34 -5.63 24.85
C ASN A 75 4.36 -6.07 23.79
N ALA A 76 5.67 -5.90 24.03
CA ALA A 76 6.71 -6.27 23.08
C ALA A 76 6.68 -7.75 22.68
N ALA A 77 6.41 -8.65 23.63
CA ALA A 77 6.29 -10.10 23.35
C ALA A 77 5.06 -10.44 22.51
N ALA A 78 3.94 -9.74 22.73
CA ALA A 78 2.73 -9.92 21.92
C ALA A 78 2.95 -9.42 20.48
N VAL A 79 3.61 -8.27 20.32
CA VAL A 79 3.97 -7.71 19.02
C VAL A 79 4.96 -8.63 18.28
N GLU A 80 5.98 -9.16 18.95
CA GLU A 80 6.93 -10.12 18.37
C GLU A 80 6.21 -11.35 17.82
N LYS A 81 5.28 -11.91 18.62
CA LYS A 81 4.49 -13.07 18.23
C LYS A 81 3.58 -12.77 17.04
N ALA A 82 2.88 -11.65 17.06
CA ALA A 82 2.00 -11.24 15.96
C ALA A 82 2.76 -11.06 14.63
N ILE A 83 3.99 -10.51 14.69
CA ILE A 83 4.83 -10.39 13.49
C ILE A 83 5.29 -11.75 12.98
N ARG A 84 5.66 -12.68 13.88
CA ARG A 84 6.04 -14.05 13.48
C ARG A 84 4.86 -14.80 12.84
N ASP A 85 3.66 -14.64 13.40
CA ASP A 85 2.44 -15.33 12.96
C ASP A 85 1.79 -14.66 11.73
N SER A 86 2.18 -13.43 11.37
CA SER A 86 1.66 -12.67 10.22
C SER A 86 1.90 -13.30 8.83
N GLY A 87 2.60 -14.44 8.76
CA GLY A 87 2.90 -15.13 7.51
C GLY A 87 3.95 -14.41 6.64
N LEU A 88 4.56 -13.33 7.13
CA LEU A 88 5.60 -12.60 6.40
C LEU A 88 6.94 -13.35 6.30
N GLY A 89 7.12 -14.41 7.11
CA GLY A 89 8.33 -15.22 7.15
C GLY A 89 9.57 -14.44 7.62
N LEU A 90 9.34 -13.38 8.40
CA LEU A 90 10.40 -12.53 8.97
C LEU A 90 10.69 -12.97 10.39
N ASN A 91 11.97 -13.01 10.76
CA ASN A 91 12.36 -13.29 12.13
C ASN A 91 12.63 -11.98 12.88
N PRO A 92 11.81 -11.61 13.87
CA PRO A 92 12.05 -10.43 14.68
C PRO A 92 13.26 -10.61 15.62
N MET A 93 14.11 -9.59 15.68
CA MET A 93 15.20 -9.48 16.64
C MET A 93 14.87 -8.41 17.67
N THR A 94 14.60 -8.82 18.89
CA THR A 94 14.21 -7.95 20.01
C THR A 94 15.45 -7.43 20.74
N ALA A 95 15.53 -6.11 20.91
CA ALA A 95 16.54 -5.42 21.71
C ALA A 95 15.84 -4.45 22.67
N GLY A 96 15.40 -4.97 23.82
CA GLY A 96 14.57 -4.20 24.76
C GLY A 96 13.22 -3.84 24.15
N GLY A 97 12.89 -2.54 24.11
CA GLY A 97 11.65 -2.02 23.51
C GLY A 97 11.69 -1.89 21.97
N ILE A 98 12.82 -2.20 21.33
CA ILE A 98 12.98 -2.07 19.87
C ILE A 98 13.02 -3.47 19.24
N ILE A 99 12.12 -3.70 18.28
CA ILE A 99 12.07 -4.92 17.47
C ILE A 99 12.62 -4.59 16.08
N ARG A 100 13.63 -5.34 15.64
CA ARG A 100 14.24 -5.21 14.31
C ARG A 100 13.80 -6.35 13.41
N LEU A 101 13.29 -6.05 12.22
CA LEU A 101 12.98 -7.03 11.18
C LEU A 101 13.98 -6.89 10.05
N ASN A 102 14.74 -7.95 9.79
CA ASN A 102 15.61 -8.02 8.64
C ASN A 102 14.87 -8.69 7.49
N MET A 103 14.75 -8.00 6.37
CA MET A 103 14.17 -8.61 5.19
C MET A 103 15.23 -9.34 4.35
N PRO A 104 14.95 -10.57 3.90
CA PRO A 104 15.83 -11.26 2.98
C PRO A 104 15.87 -10.55 1.62
N PRO A 105 17.02 -10.58 0.92
CA PRO A 105 17.10 -10.10 -0.45
C PRO A 105 16.19 -10.93 -1.36
N LEU A 106 15.60 -10.28 -2.35
CA LEU A 106 14.83 -10.97 -3.39
C LEU A 106 15.75 -11.76 -4.32
N THR A 107 15.35 -12.98 -4.66
CA THR A 107 15.97 -13.76 -5.74
C THR A 107 15.69 -13.13 -7.11
N GLU A 108 16.52 -13.45 -8.10
CA GLU A 108 16.37 -12.90 -9.45
C GLU A 108 15.05 -13.35 -10.12
N GLU A 109 14.65 -14.60 -9.90
CA GLU A 109 13.37 -15.15 -10.36
C GLU A 109 12.19 -14.36 -9.78
N ARG A 110 12.18 -14.13 -8.45
CA ARG A 110 11.11 -13.38 -7.81
C ARG A 110 11.07 -11.91 -8.28
N ARG A 111 12.22 -11.32 -8.59
CA ARG A 111 12.29 -9.98 -9.18
C ARG A 111 11.64 -9.94 -10.57
N LYS A 112 11.88 -10.94 -11.43
CA LYS A 112 11.26 -11.03 -12.76
C LYS A 112 9.74 -11.16 -12.67
N GLU A 113 9.24 -11.96 -11.73
CA GLU A 113 7.81 -12.09 -11.47
C GLU A 113 7.19 -10.75 -11.02
N LEU A 114 7.83 -10.06 -10.07
CA LEU A 114 7.37 -8.76 -9.58
C LEU A 114 7.31 -7.71 -10.68
N VAL A 115 8.28 -7.69 -11.60
CA VAL A 115 8.28 -6.79 -12.75
C VAL A 115 7.07 -7.06 -13.66
N LYS A 116 6.75 -8.33 -13.92
CA LYS A 116 5.60 -8.73 -14.74
C LYS A 116 4.27 -8.30 -14.09
N VAL A 117 4.13 -8.51 -12.79
CA VAL A 117 2.94 -8.11 -12.03
C VAL A 117 2.80 -6.57 -11.99
N SER A 118 3.89 -5.87 -11.72
CA SER A 118 3.91 -4.39 -11.70
C SER A 118 3.53 -3.80 -13.06
N GLY A 119 4.01 -4.41 -14.15
CA GLY A 119 3.64 -4.03 -15.52
C GLY A 119 2.16 -4.22 -15.79
N LYS A 120 1.55 -5.31 -15.29
CA LYS A 120 0.11 -5.57 -15.42
C LYS A 120 -0.73 -4.48 -14.73
N TYR A 121 -0.41 -4.13 -13.48
CA TYR A 121 -1.12 -3.06 -12.76
C TYR A 121 -0.98 -1.70 -13.45
N ALA A 122 0.20 -1.39 -13.97
CA ALA A 122 0.42 -0.16 -14.71
C ALA A 122 -0.43 -0.10 -16.00
N GLU A 123 -0.60 -1.23 -16.70
CA GLU A 123 -1.41 -1.27 -17.91
C GLU A 123 -2.91 -1.19 -17.60
N GLU A 124 -3.39 -1.86 -16.55
CA GLU A 124 -4.78 -1.75 -16.08
C GLU A 124 -5.14 -0.30 -15.73
N ALA A 125 -4.27 0.41 -15.02
CA ALA A 125 -4.47 1.82 -14.73
C ALA A 125 -4.49 2.70 -15.99
N LYS A 126 -3.61 2.44 -16.97
CA LYS A 126 -3.63 3.16 -18.26
C LYS A 126 -4.90 2.89 -19.06
N ILE A 127 -5.40 1.66 -19.07
CA ILE A 127 -6.66 1.30 -19.73
C ILE A 127 -7.82 2.06 -19.08
N SER A 128 -7.89 2.06 -17.74
CA SER A 128 -8.90 2.83 -17.00
C SER A 128 -8.85 4.32 -17.35
N MET A 129 -7.64 4.92 -17.36
CA MET A 129 -7.45 6.32 -17.76
C MET A 129 -7.91 6.62 -19.18
N ARG A 130 -7.67 5.71 -20.13
CA ARG A 130 -8.15 5.85 -21.52
C ARG A 130 -9.66 5.76 -21.60
N ASN A 131 -10.29 4.86 -20.84
CA ASN A 131 -11.74 4.72 -20.77
C ASN A 131 -12.41 5.96 -20.18
N ILE A 132 -11.86 6.52 -19.09
CA ILE A 132 -12.33 7.78 -18.49
C ILE A 132 -12.27 8.91 -19.52
N ARG A 133 -11.15 9.03 -20.24
CA ARG A 133 -11.01 10.04 -21.31
C ARG A 133 -12.04 9.85 -22.42
N GLN A 134 -12.31 8.60 -22.84
CA GLN A 134 -13.29 8.31 -23.89
C GLN A 134 -14.72 8.65 -23.45
N ASP A 135 -15.11 8.29 -22.22
CA ASP A 135 -16.42 8.63 -21.63
C ASP A 135 -16.62 10.16 -21.58
N LEU A 136 -15.62 10.89 -21.08
CA LEU A 136 -15.65 12.35 -21.00
C LEU A 136 -15.75 13.00 -22.39
N MET A 137 -14.98 12.52 -23.37
CA MET A 137 -15.09 13.03 -24.75
C MET A 137 -16.48 12.75 -25.35
N GLY A 138 -17.08 11.60 -25.04
CA GLY A 138 -18.45 11.29 -25.44
C GLY A 138 -19.48 12.24 -24.82
N LYS A 139 -19.36 12.52 -23.52
CA LYS A 139 -20.21 13.48 -22.81
C LYS A 139 -20.08 14.90 -23.36
N ILE A 140 -18.85 15.33 -23.67
CA ILE A 140 -18.59 16.66 -24.24
C ILE A 140 -19.21 16.80 -25.64
N LYS A 141 -19.10 15.77 -26.49
CA LYS A 141 -19.73 15.78 -27.82
C LYS A 141 -21.26 15.86 -27.72
N ARG A 142 -21.88 15.01 -26.89
CA ARG A 142 -23.34 15.06 -26.66
C ARG A 142 -23.80 16.41 -26.13
N ALA A 143 -23.08 16.98 -25.16
CA ALA A 143 -23.41 18.29 -24.62
C ALA A 143 -23.23 19.45 -25.62
N LYS A 144 -22.46 19.25 -26.69
CA LYS A 144 -22.34 20.18 -27.81
C LYS A 144 -23.51 20.02 -28.78
N ASP A 145 -23.86 18.78 -29.12
CA ASP A 145 -24.95 18.47 -30.06
C ASP A 145 -26.33 18.82 -29.48
N ASP A 146 -26.55 18.65 -28.17
CA ASP A 146 -27.79 19.07 -27.47
C ASP A 146 -27.96 20.61 -27.37
N LYS A 147 -26.96 21.40 -27.76
CA LYS A 147 -26.98 22.87 -27.76
C LYS A 147 -27.24 23.48 -29.14
N GLU A 148 -27.29 22.68 -30.20
CA GLU A 148 -27.83 23.04 -31.52
C GLU A 148 -29.30 22.61 -31.63
#